data_AF-A0A920NLA4-F1
#
_entry.id   AF-A0A920NLA4-F1
#
_cell.length_a   1.000
_cell.length_b   1.000
_cell.length_c   1.000
_cell.angle_alpha   90.00
_cell.angle_beta   90.00
_cell.angle_gamma   90.00
#
_symmetry.space_group_name_H-M   'P 1'
#
loop_
_entity.id
_entity.type
_entity.pdbx_description
1 polymer ?
#
loop_
_entity_poly.entity_id
_entity_poly.type
_entity_poly.pdbx_seq_one_letter_code
_entity_poly.pdbx_strand_id
1 'polypeptide(L)'
;MFYSKLPMFVLMMLITFICLYYISALSSMSISQRYAEIALIRSRGATQLQTLVVFALEALTIGVAGVILGPLLGAATISLLGLIEPLASLQPEPGLLKVKINFETYRMSAIGGGLSLISLLIPAIFASRRELKQNLELENRPNKLSAIQKYYIDVLALALVLVMLRQIQEQGSIISGSFAETTGFNQLLLLIPGIMLISAGLIVVRLFPIVINIVTKILAPKLSAGAILGLWQLGRNSAHHSQLTILLTLATGLALFAASFAATLNKNFDERVYFKVGSDVRVNDPKLFDKCLQEGYFNCYPDQFAIEAANIKQAYESIDNIEKASPVLRTLVRDKLSPMKNQYLLLAADTKTFSEVAWFRDDFAETPMNELISSINEPYQEDGLKIPLGTQSLSLTLNPITFPLRSDLH
;
A
#
# COMPACT_ATOMS: atom_id res chain seq x y z
N MET A 1 11.65 -0.98 9.07
CA MET A 1 10.47 -1.13 9.96
C MET A 1 9.49 0.04 9.93
N PHE A 2 9.86 1.29 9.63
CA PHE A 2 8.90 2.42 9.63
C PHE A 2 7.91 2.39 8.45
N TYR A 3 8.35 1.95 7.27
CA TYR A 3 7.52 1.90 6.06
C TYR A 3 6.35 0.90 6.11
N SER A 4 6.44 -0.16 6.92
CA SER A 4 5.34 -1.15 7.06
C SER A 4 4.27 -0.75 8.09
N LYS A 5 4.57 0.19 9.00
CA LYS A 5 3.63 0.61 10.05
C LYS A 5 2.50 1.50 9.54
N LEU A 6 2.81 2.38 8.58
CA LEU A 6 1.84 3.34 8.05
C LEU A 6 0.65 2.65 7.39
N PRO A 7 0.82 1.71 6.45
CA PRO A 7 -0.33 1.05 5.82
C PRO A 7 -1.14 0.17 6.79
N MET A 8 -0.49 -0.46 7.78
CA MET A 8 -1.21 -1.18 8.83
C MET A 8 -2.11 -0.26 9.64
N PHE A 9 -1.67 0.97 9.93
CA PHE A 9 -2.50 1.96 10.62
C PHE A 9 -3.71 2.38 9.78
N VAL A 10 -3.53 2.54 8.46
CA VAL A 10 -4.64 2.81 7.53
C VAL A 10 -5.65 1.68 7.54
N LEU A 11 -5.21 0.44 7.41
CA LEU A 11 -6.06 -0.73 7.47
C LEU A 11 -6.82 -0.81 8.80
N MET A 12 -6.14 -0.58 9.93
CA MET A 12 -6.78 -0.52 11.25
C MET A 12 -7.86 0.58 11.33
N MET A 13 -7.55 1.78 10.84
CA MET A 13 -8.50 2.90 10.83
C MET A 13 -9.73 2.60 9.96
N LEU A 14 -9.51 2.04 8.78
CA LEU A 14 -10.55 1.59 7.85
C LEU A 14 -11.47 0.55 8.47
N ILE A 15 -10.89 -0.53 9.00
CA ILE A 15 -11.63 -1.61 9.66
C ILE A 15 -12.45 -1.03 10.81
N THR A 16 -11.83 -0.19 11.65
CA THR A 16 -12.51 0.44 12.78
C THR A 16 -13.70 1.27 12.32
N PHE A 17 -13.51 2.12 11.29
CA PHE A 17 -14.59 2.95 10.75
C PHE A 17 -15.76 2.10 10.23
N ILE A 18 -15.47 1.02 9.48
CA ILE A 18 -16.50 0.12 8.95
C ILE A 18 -17.25 -0.60 10.08
N CYS A 19 -16.53 -1.08 11.10
CA CYS A 19 -17.14 -1.69 12.28
C CYS A 19 -18.03 -0.71 13.04
N LEU A 20 -17.60 0.55 13.22
CA LEU A 20 -18.42 1.57 13.86
C LEU A 20 -19.67 1.88 13.05
N TYR A 21 -19.54 2.01 11.72
CA TYR A 21 -20.70 2.17 10.84
C TYR A 21 -21.67 1.00 10.96
N TYR A 22 -21.17 -0.24 10.98
CA TYR A 22 -21.98 -1.45 11.14
C TYR A 22 -22.79 -1.42 12.45
N ILE A 23 -22.14 -1.07 13.56
CA ILE A 23 -22.77 -0.95 14.88
C ILE A 23 -23.88 0.12 14.86
N SER A 24 -23.63 1.26 14.21
CA SER A 24 -24.63 2.33 14.04
C SER A 24 -25.82 1.88 13.18
N ALA A 25 -25.56 1.18 12.08
CA ALA A 25 -26.60 0.65 11.20
C ALA A 25 -27.48 -0.39 11.92
N LEU A 26 -26.85 -1.34 12.63
CA LEU A 26 -27.57 -2.32 13.45
C LEU A 26 -28.39 -1.66 14.56
N SER A 27 -27.83 -0.67 15.25
CA SER A 27 -28.55 0.10 16.27
C SER A 27 -29.77 0.80 15.67
N SER A 28 -29.60 1.48 14.52
CA SER A 28 -30.71 2.11 13.80
C SER A 28 -31.80 1.10 13.43
N MET A 29 -31.43 -0.10 13.00
CA MET A 29 -32.39 -1.15 12.63
C MET A 29 -33.11 -1.70 13.86
N SER A 30 -32.39 -1.99 14.94
CA SER A 30 -32.95 -2.47 16.22
C SER A 30 -33.95 -1.46 16.81
N ILE A 31 -33.57 -0.18 16.84
CA ILE A 31 -34.46 0.91 17.29
C ILE A 31 -35.70 1.00 16.41
N SER A 32 -35.54 0.81 15.09
CA SER A 32 -36.66 0.90 14.16
C SER A 32 -37.71 -0.20 14.34
N GLN A 33 -37.27 -1.40 14.76
CA GLN A 33 -38.18 -2.50 15.08
C GLN A 33 -38.93 -2.26 16.41
N ARG A 34 -38.35 -1.49 17.33
CA ARG A 34 -38.93 -1.16 18.64
C ARG A 34 -39.71 0.16 18.68
N TYR A 35 -40.01 0.78 17.52
CA TYR A 35 -40.69 2.09 17.49
C TYR A 35 -42.05 2.10 18.21
N ALA A 36 -42.84 1.03 18.09
CA ALA A 36 -44.15 0.93 18.74
C ALA A 36 -44.02 0.96 20.28
N GLU A 37 -43.00 0.29 20.82
CA GLU A 37 -42.72 0.26 22.26
C GLU A 37 -42.27 1.63 22.77
N ILE A 38 -41.39 2.31 22.02
CA ILE A 38 -40.92 3.67 22.35
C ILE A 38 -42.11 4.65 22.35
N ALA A 39 -43.01 4.54 21.38
CA ALA A 39 -44.22 5.35 21.30
C ALA A 39 -45.16 5.13 22.50
N LEU A 40 -45.33 3.87 22.93
CA LEU A 40 -46.14 3.51 24.09
C LEU A 40 -45.53 4.00 25.42
N ILE A 41 -44.21 3.95 25.56
CA ILE A 41 -43.51 4.50 26.73
C ILE A 41 -43.69 6.03 26.78
N ARG A 42 -43.66 6.70 25.63
CA ARG A 42 -43.93 8.15 25.53
C ARG A 42 -45.37 8.53 25.80
N SER A 43 -46.34 7.75 25.33
CA SER A 43 -47.75 8.01 25.62
C SER A 43 -48.09 7.85 27.10
N ARG A 44 -47.25 7.13 27.86
CA ARG A 44 -47.31 7.01 29.33
C ARG A 44 -46.57 8.13 30.08
N GLY A 45 -46.06 9.14 29.38
CA GLY A 45 -45.46 10.34 29.98
C GLY A 45 -43.94 10.31 30.15
N ALA A 46 -43.24 9.33 29.58
CA ALA A 46 -41.78 9.27 29.67
C ALA A 46 -41.10 10.41 28.88
N THR A 47 -40.08 11.03 29.49
CA THR A 47 -39.32 12.13 28.86
C THR A 47 -38.29 11.62 27.87
N GLN A 48 -37.80 12.49 26.97
CA GLN A 48 -36.77 12.14 25.99
C GLN A 48 -35.48 11.61 26.66
N LEU A 49 -35.11 12.20 27.81
CA LEU A 49 -33.94 11.79 28.58
C LEU A 49 -34.13 10.40 29.19
N GLN A 50 -35.30 10.09 29.72
CA GLN A 50 -35.60 8.76 30.26
C GLN A 50 -35.50 7.68 29.17
N THR A 51 -36.04 7.94 27.97
CA THR A 51 -35.89 6.99 26.85
C THR A 51 -34.43 6.83 26.41
N LEU A 52 -33.64 7.90 26.42
CA LEU A 52 -32.21 7.84 26.07
C LEU A 52 -31.40 7.04 27.10
N VAL A 53 -31.68 7.19 28.40
CA VAL A 53 -30.99 6.48 29.48
C VAL A 53 -31.16 4.96 29.34
N VAL A 54 -32.34 4.49 28.94
CA VAL A 54 -32.57 3.05 28.70
C VAL A 54 -31.66 2.53 27.59
N PHE A 55 -31.59 3.23 26.44
CA PHE A 55 -30.68 2.86 25.36
C PHE A 55 -29.20 2.98 25.76
N ALA A 56 -28.85 3.96 26.58
CA ALA A 56 -27.49 4.12 27.09
C ALA A 56 -27.09 2.98 28.02
N LEU A 57 -28.01 2.48 28.86
CA LEU A 57 -27.76 1.31 29.71
C LEU A 57 -27.61 0.04 28.86
N GLU A 58 -28.47 -0.17 27.86
CA GLU A 58 -28.33 -1.28 26.89
C GLU A 58 -26.96 -1.22 26.19
N ALA A 59 -26.60 -0.06 25.63
CA ALA A 59 -25.32 0.15 24.96
C ALA A 59 -24.11 -0.04 25.90
N LEU A 60 -24.23 0.40 27.16
CA LEU A 60 -23.20 0.20 28.18
C LEU A 60 -23.01 -1.29 28.50
N THR A 61 -24.09 -2.04 28.67
CA THR A 61 -23.99 -3.49 28.95
C THR A 61 -23.30 -4.24 27.80
N ILE A 62 -23.65 -3.92 26.56
CA ILE A 62 -23.03 -4.49 25.35
C ILE A 62 -21.56 -4.05 25.27
N GLY A 63 -21.26 -2.78 25.53
CA GLY A 63 -19.91 -2.23 25.51
C GLY A 63 -18.99 -2.88 26.55
N VAL A 64 -19.45 -3.04 27.79
CA VAL A 64 -18.69 -3.71 28.86
C VAL A 64 -18.41 -5.18 28.50
N ALA A 65 -19.42 -5.89 28.01
CA ALA A 65 -19.24 -7.26 27.53
C ALA A 65 -18.21 -7.33 26.38
N GLY A 66 -18.27 -6.39 25.44
CA GLY A 66 -17.30 -6.26 24.34
C GLY A 66 -15.89 -5.97 24.81
N VAL A 67 -15.69 -5.11 25.82
CA VAL A 67 -14.37 -4.78 26.36
C VAL A 67 -13.72 -5.99 27.03
N ILE A 68 -14.50 -6.82 27.72
CA ILE A 68 -14.04 -8.03 28.41
C ILE A 68 -13.77 -9.15 27.42
N LEU A 69 -14.73 -9.44 26.53
CA LEU A 69 -14.65 -10.57 25.61
C LEU A 69 -13.76 -10.28 24.39
N GLY A 70 -13.63 -9.02 23.98
CA GLY A 70 -12.88 -8.61 22.79
C GLY A 70 -11.43 -9.12 22.76
N PRO A 71 -10.61 -8.84 23.79
CA PRO A 71 -9.23 -9.33 23.88
C PRO A 71 -9.12 -10.85 23.90
N LEU A 72 -10.06 -11.54 24.56
CA LEU A 72 -10.09 -13.00 24.64
C LEU A 72 -10.37 -13.62 23.27
N LEU A 73 -11.39 -13.12 22.56
CA LEU A 73 -11.72 -13.55 21.20
C LEU A 73 -10.62 -13.18 20.20
N GLY A 74 -10.02 -12.00 20.34
CA GLY A 74 -8.86 -11.58 19.56
C GLY A 74 -7.65 -12.49 19.76
N ALA A 75 -7.37 -12.86 21.02
CA ALA A 75 -6.28 -13.79 21.31
C ALA A 75 -6.55 -15.20 20.77
N ALA A 76 -7.78 -15.70 20.88
CA ALA A 76 -8.17 -17.00 20.34
C ALA A 76 -8.05 -17.04 18.80
N THR A 77 -8.54 -16.00 18.11
CA THR A 77 -8.45 -15.90 16.64
C THR A 77 -7.02 -15.78 16.16
N ILE A 78 -6.19 -14.93 16.78
CA ILE A 78 -4.76 -14.81 16.44
C ILE A 78 -4.02 -16.11 16.74
N SER A 79 -4.33 -16.78 17.84
CA SER A 79 -3.77 -18.09 18.18
C SER A 79 -4.06 -19.12 17.08
N LEU A 80 -5.30 -19.17 16.58
CA LEU A 80 -5.72 -20.06 15.50
C LEU A 80 -5.06 -19.75 14.15
N LEU A 81 -4.75 -18.47 13.87
CA LEU A 81 -4.07 -18.06 12.64
C LEU A 81 -2.68 -18.70 12.49
N GLY A 82 -2.08 -19.20 13.58
CA GLY A 82 -0.83 -19.97 13.55
C GLY A 82 -0.92 -21.29 12.77
N LEU A 83 -2.13 -21.78 12.52
CA LEU A 83 -2.36 -23.00 11.76
C LEU A 83 -2.29 -22.80 10.24
N ILE A 84 -2.20 -21.55 9.76
CA ILE A 84 -2.20 -21.22 8.33
C ILE A 84 -0.76 -21.06 7.83
N GLU A 85 -0.43 -21.68 6.70
CA GLU A 85 0.92 -21.82 6.13
C GLU A 85 1.78 -20.53 6.05
N PRO A 86 1.24 -19.33 5.75
CA PRO A 86 2.05 -18.11 5.70
C PRO A 86 2.51 -17.60 7.07
N LEU A 87 1.83 -18.00 8.15
CA LEU A 87 2.13 -17.56 9.52
C LEU A 87 2.78 -18.68 10.34
N ALA A 88 2.57 -19.95 9.97
CA ALA A 88 3.26 -21.09 10.55
C ALA A 88 4.78 -21.00 10.34
N SER A 89 5.21 -20.47 9.19
CA SER A 89 6.64 -20.28 8.85
C SER A 89 7.35 -19.22 9.69
N LEU A 90 6.61 -18.39 10.45
CA LEU A 90 7.17 -17.41 11.36
C LEU A 90 7.62 -18.03 12.69
N GLN A 91 7.26 -19.28 12.97
CA GLN A 91 7.67 -20.00 14.16
C GLN A 91 8.45 -21.26 13.82
N PRO A 92 9.48 -21.61 14.61
CA PRO A 92 10.23 -22.86 14.42
C PRO A 92 9.37 -24.10 14.68
N GLU A 93 8.34 -23.98 15.52
CA GLU A 93 7.48 -25.08 15.96
C GLU A 93 6.08 -24.94 15.36
N PRO A 94 5.53 -26.00 14.71
CA PRO A 94 4.17 -25.98 14.20
C PRO A 94 3.17 -25.98 15.36
N GLY A 95 2.27 -25.00 15.39
CA GLY A 95 1.24 -24.93 16.43
C GLY A 95 0.55 -23.58 16.55
N LEU A 96 -0.21 -23.43 17.64
CA LEU A 96 -0.93 -22.20 17.97
C LEU A 96 0.04 -21.05 18.29
N LEU A 97 -0.22 -19.86 17.74
CA LEU A 97 0.60 -18.67 18.03
C LEU A 97 0.47 -18.29 19.51
N LYS A 98 1.61 -18.11 20.19
CA LYS A 98 1.66 -17.64 21.58
C LYS A 98 1.23 -16.17 21.67
N VAL A 99 -0.04 -15.93 22.01
CA VAL A 99 -0.58 -14.59 22.25
C VAL A 99 -0.47 -14.22 23.72
N LYS A 100 0.10 -13.05 24.00
CA LYS A 100 0.14 -12.47 25.35
C LYS A 100 -0.88 -11.34 25.45
N ILE A 101 -1.82 -11.48 26.38
CA ILE A 101 -2.79 -10.43 26.71
C ILE A 101 -2.17 -9.57 27.81
N ASN A 102 -1.87 -8.32 27.49
CA ASN A 102 -1.29 -7.36 28.43
C ASN A 102 -2.34 -6.29 28.81
N PHE A 103 -2.02 -5.46 29.80
CA PHE A 103 -2.86 -4.31 30.16
C PHE A 103 -3.09 -3.36 28.97
N GLU A 104 -2.09 -3.16 28.12
CA GLU A 104 -2.22 -2.38 26.88
C GLU A 104 -3.29 -2.93 25.92
N THR A 105 -3.48 -4.26 25.87
CA THR A 105 -4.54 -4.89 25.06
C THR A 105 -5.93 -4.50 25.58
N TYR A 106 -6.12 -4.49 26.90
CA TYR A 106 -7.37 -4.05 27.52
C TYR A 106 -7.58 -2.54 27.41
N ARG A 107 -6.52 -1.72 27.44
CA ARG A 107 -6.63 -0.27 27.16
C ARG A 107 -7.15 0.00 25.75
N MET A 108 -6.63 -0.70 24.75
CA MET A 108 -7.11 -0.58 23.36
C MET A 108 -8.55 -1.09 23.21
N SER A 109 -8.89 -2.19 23.91
CA SER A 109 -10.26 -2.69 23.98
C SER A 109 -11.22 -1.66 24.57
N ALA A 110 -10.84 -0.97 25.65
CA ALA A 110 -11.63 0.07 26.28
C ALA A 110 -11.89 1.26 25.34
N ILE A 111 -10.89 1.67 24.54
CA ILE A 111 -11.05 2.70 23.51
C ILE A 111 -12.07 2.24 22.46
N GLY A 112 -11.94 1.01 21.96
CA GLY A 112 -12.89 0.42 21.02
C GLY A 112 -14.31 0.33 21.60
N GLY A 113 -14.44 -0.08 22.86
CA GLY A 113 -15.70 -0.10 23.61
C GLY A 113 -16.33 1.29 23.71
N GLY A 114 -15.55 2.31 24.05
CA GLY A 114 -16.01 3.70 24.09
C GLY A 114 -16.51 4.20 22.73
N LEU A 115 -15.76 3.94 21.66
CA LEU A 115 -16.18 4.29 20.29
C LEU A 115 -17.45 3.54 19.88
N SER A 116 -17.58 2.26 20.24
CA SER A 116 -18.78 1.46 19.97
C SER A 116 -20.01 2.00 20.70
N LEU A 117 -19.84 2.47 21.93
CA LEU A 117 -20.90 3.07 22.74
C LEU A 117 -21.38 4.38 22.12
N ILE A 118 -20.44 5.23 21.67
CA ILE A 118 -20.77 6.45 20.92
C ILE A 118 -21.57 6.07 19.66
N SER A 119 -21.12 5.06 18.91
CA SER A 119 -21.79 4.63 17.69
C SER A 119 -23.21 4.09 17.91
N LEU A 120 -23.42 3.31 18.98
CA LEU A 120 -24.75 2.82 19.38
C LEU A 120 -25.71 3.95 19.78
N LEU A 121 -25.18 4.99 20.42
CA LEU A 121 -25.98 6.12 20.91
C LEU A 121 -26.38 7.11 19.82
N ILE A 122 -25.62 7.24 18.72
CA ILE A 122 -25.93 8.19 17.64
C ILE A 122 -27.37 7.99 17.10
N PRO A 123 -27.78 6.79 16.65
CA PRO A 123 -29.17 6.56 16.23
C PRO A 123 -30.19 6.75 17.35
N ALA A 124 -29.85 6.41 18.59
CA ALA A 124 -30.74 6.56 19.75
C ALA A 124 -31.04 8.02 20.07
N ILE A 125 -30.05 8.92 19.96
CA ILE A 125 -30.23 10.36 20.13
C ILE A 125 -31.14 10.92 19.02
N PHE A 126 -30.94 10.51 17.77
CA PHE A 126 -31.81 10.95 16.67
C PHE A 126 -33.23 10.40 16.81
N ALA A 127 -33.40 9.17 17.28
CA ALA A 127 -34.72 8.59 17.55
C ALA A 127 -35.42 9.28 18.72
N SER A 128 -34.71 9.64 19.80
CA SER A 128 -35.29 10.33 20.95
C SER A 128 -35.63 11.79 20.66
N ARG A 129 -35.03 12.43 19.67
CA ARG A 129 -35.40 13.81 19.29
C ARG A 129 -36.60 13.90 18.35
N ARG A 130 -37.03 12.81 17.71
CA ARG A 130 -38.19 12.83 16.81
C ARG A 130 -39.49 13.05 17.60
N GLU A 131 -40.26 14.06 17.21
CA GLU A 131 -41.58 14.34 17.79
C GLU A 131 -42.63 13.35 17.28
N LEU A 132 -43.62 13.02 18.12
CA LEU A 132 -44.74 12.13 17.78
C LEU A 132 -45.48 12.54 16.49
N LYS A 133 -45.57 13.85 16.19
CA LYS A 133 -46.19 14.37 14.96
C LYS A 133 -45.42 14.03 13.68
N GLN A 134 -44.09 14.05 13.72
CA GLN A 134 -43.27 13.67 12.56
C GLN A 134 -43.40 12.18 12.20
N ASN A 135 -43.67 11.31 13.18
CA ASN A 135 -43.86 9.88 12.92
C ASN A 135 -45.19 9.60 12.19
N LEU A 136 -46.27 10.30 12.56
CA LEU A 136 -47.57 10.20 11.89
C LEU A 136 -47.54 10.81 10.48
N GLU A 137 -46.71 11.84 10.25
CA GLU A 137 -46.48 12.38 8.90
C GLU A 137 -45.67 11.43 8.01
N LEU A 138 -44.70 10.68 8.56
CA LEU A 138 -43.92 9.69 7.81
C LEU A 138 -44.74 8.45 7.41
N GLU A 139 -45.72 8.04 8.22
CA GLU A 139 -46.70 7.01 7.84
C GLU A 139 -47.61 7.46 6.70
N ASN A 140 -48.06 8.73 6.74
CA ASN A 140 -49.00 9.26 5.74
C ASN A 140 -48.32 9.78 4.45
N ARG A 141 -47.04 10.18 4.52
CA ARG A 141 -46.24 10.65 3.39
C ARG A 141 -44.78 10.19 3.56
N PRO A 142 -44.43 8.96 3.14
CA PRO A 142 -43.05 8.50 3.19
C PRO A 142 -42.17 9.45 2.37
N ASN A 143 -41.17 10.01 3.03
CA ASN A 143 -40.23 10.95 2.42
C ASN A 143 -39.46 10.20 1.32
N LYS A 144 -39.65 10.59 0.06
CA LYS A 144 -39.23 9.80 -1.12
C LYS A 144 -37.72 9.78 -1.37
N LEU A 145 -36.92 10.58 -0.65
CA LEU A 145 -35.49 10.70 -0.87
C LEU A 145 -34.72 10.69 0.46
N SER A 146 -33.65 9.90 0.51
CA SER A 146 -32.70 9.92 1.63
C SER A 146 -32.06 11.31 1.75
N ALA A 147 -31.82 11.79 2.98
CA ALA A 147 -31.17 13.08 3.22
C ALA A 147 -29.85 13.24 2.43
N ILE A 148 -29.10 12.14 2.27
CA ILE A 148 -27.85 12.09 1.51
C ILE A 148 -28.07 12.43 0.02
N GLN A 149 -29.14 11.90 -0.58
CA GLN A 149 -29.50 12.18 -1.97
C GLN A 149 -30.05 13.61 -2.15
N LYS A 150 -30.70 14.15 -1.12
CA LYS A 150 -31.21 15.53 -1.15
C LYS A 150 -30.09 16.57 -1.18
N TYR A 151 -28.98 16.31 -0.49
CA TYR A 151 -27.84 17.22 -0.40
C TYR A 151 -26.72 16.95 -1.40
N TYR A 152 -26.89 16.01 -2.35
CA TYR A 152 -25.89 15.66 -3.38
C TYR A 152 -24.49 15.34 -2.80
N ILE A 153 -24.43 14.80 -1.58
CA ILE A 153 -23.17 14.47 -0.88
C ILE A 153 -22.37 13.44 -1.67
N ASP A 154 -23.06 12.57 -2.39
CA ASP A 154 -22.49 11.56 -3.27
C ASP A 154 -21.77 12.15 -4.50
N VAL A 155 -22.28 13.26 -5.06
CA VAL A 155 -21.62 13.96 -6.18
C VAL A 155 -20.35 14.65 -5.68
N LEU A 156 -20.40 15.27 -4.50
CA LEU A 156 -19.23 15.85 -3.86
C LEU A 156 -18.17 14.77 -3.57
N ALA A 157 -18.59 13.62 -3.06
CA ALA A 157 -17.71 12.49 -2.79
C ALA A 157 -17.03 11.98 -4.07
N LEU A 158 -17.78 11.86 -5.18
CA LEU A 158 -17.24 11.47 -6.47
C LEU A 158 -16.24 12.50 -7.02
N ALA A 159 -16.57 13.79 -6.95
CA ALA A 159 -15.67 14.87 -7.36
C ALA A 159 -14.37 14.84 -6.54
N LEU A 160 -14.48 14.62 -5.23
CA LEU A 160 -13.34 14.54 -4.33
C LEU A 160 -12.45 13.33 -4.64
N VAL A 161 -13.02 12.15 -4.92
CA VAL A 161 -12.23 10.98 -5.37
C VAL A 161 -11.50 11.26 -6.67
N LEU A 162 -12.16 11.93 -7.62
CA LEU A 162 -11.56 12.24 -8.93
C LEU A 162 -10.39 13.22 -8.81
N VAL A 163 -10.53 14.24 -7.95
CA VAL A 163 -9.43 15.17 -7.62
C VAL A 163 -8.27 14.42 -6.95
N MET A 164 -8.55 13.54 -5.99
CA MET A 164 -7.52 12.76 -5.29
C MET A 164 -6.79 11.79 -6.24
N LEU A 165 -7.50 11.16 -7.18
CA LEU A 165 -6.89 10.30 -8.21
C LEU A 165 -5.96 11.09 -9.13
N ARG A 166 -6.39 12.28 -9.58
CA ARG A 166 -5.51 13.16 -10.36
C ARG A 166 -4.28 13.56 -9.57
N GLN A 167 -4.43 13.91 -8.29
CA GLN A 167 -3.31 14.26 -7.44
C GLN A 167 -2.29 13.13 -7.31
N ILE A 168 -2.73 11.87 -7.21
CA ILE A 168 -1.84 10.70 -7.21
C ILE A 168 -1.11 10.57 -8.56
N GLN A 169 -1.81 10.74 -9.68
CA GLN A 169 -1.23 10.64 -11.01
C GLN A 169 -0.18 11.73 -11.26
N GLU A 170 -0.46 12.97 -10.84
CA GLU A 170 0.45 14.11 -11.04
C GLU A 170 1.66 14.09 -10.09
N GLN A 171 1.48 13.59 -8.85
CA GLN A 171 2.57 13.57 -7.86
C GLN A 171 3.46 12.33 -7.97
N GLY A 172 3.01 11.24 -8.63
CA GLY A 172 3.77 10.02 -8.92
C GLY A 172 4.24 9.21 -7.68
N SER A 173 4.19 9.80 -6.49
CA SER A 173 4.63 9.24 -5.22
C SER A 173 3.87 9.88 -4.07
N ILE A 174 3.40 9.05 -3.14
CA ILE A 174 2.78 9.46 -1.86
C ILE A 174 3.82 10.12 -0.92
N ILE A 175 5.10 10.10 -1.31
CA ILE A 175 6.24 10.68 -0.59
C ILE A 175 6.74 11.86 -1.40
N SER A 176 6.20 13.04 -1.13
CA SER A 176 6.76 14.31 -1.58
C SER A 176 7.75 14.81 -0.53
N GLY A 177 9.05 14.59 -0.76
CA GLY A 177 10.11 15.16 0.09
C GLY A 177 11.50 14.65 -0.27
N SER A 178 12.35 15.54 -0.77
CA SER A 178 13.79 15.33 -0.88
C SER A 178 14.38 14.98 0.50
N PHE A 179 15.28 14.01 0.54
CA PHE A 179 15.93 13.42 1.73
C PHE A 179 16.59 14.39 2.74
N ALA A 180 16.55 15.71 2.54
CA ALA A 180 17.24 16.71 3.34
C ALA A 180 16.32 17.60 4.22
N GLU A 181 15.01 17.68 3.98
CA GLU A 181 14.12 18.54 4.78
C GLU A 181 12.93 17.75 5.31
N THR A 182 12.71 17.86 6.62
CA THR A 182 11.56 17.34 7.37
C THR A 182 10.26 17.99 6.87
N THR A 183 9.77 17.53 5.72
CA THR A 183 8.46 17.90 5.19
C THR A 183 7.52 16.74 5.43
N GLY A 184 6.49 17.03 6.24
CA GLY A 184 5.59 16.04 6.81
C GLY A 184 4.94 15.17 5.75
N PHE A 185 4.76 13.88 6.08
CA PHE A 185 3.88 12.98 5.35
C PHE A 185 2.61 13.73 4.96
N ASN A 186 2.23 13.65 3.68
CA ASN A 186 0.96 14.20 3.25
C ASN A 186 -0.15 13.29 3.80
N GLN A 187 -0.51 13.52 5.07
CA GLN A 187 -1.45 12.72 5.86
C GLN A 187 -2.79 12.57 5.13
N LEU A 188 -3.11 13.53 4.25
CA LEU A 188 -4.27 13.47 3.37
C LEU A 188 -4.23 12.29 2.39
N LEU A 189 -3.07 11.98 1.79
CA LEU A 189 -2.92 10.82 0.90
C LEU A 189 -3.13 9.48 1.62
N LEU A 190 -2.86 9.45 2.93
CA LEU A 190 -3.04 8.28 3.76
C LEU A 190 -4.54 7.94 3.98
N LEU A 191 -5.43 8.94 3.90
CA LEU A 191 -6.88 8.75 4.02
C LEU A 191 -7.57 8.38 2.70
N ILE A 192 -6.89 8.47 1.57
CA ILE A 192 -7.49 8.28 0.23
C ILE A 192 -8.26 6.95 0.11
N PRO A 193 -7.70 5.78 0.50
CA PRO A 193 -8.42 4.52 0.37
C PRO A 193 -9.74 4.50 1.16
N GLY A 194 -9.77 5.13 2.34
CA GLY A 194 -10.99 5.23 3.14
C GLY A 194 -12.02 6.15 2.54
N ILE A 195 -11.59 7.30 2.02
CA ILE A 195 -12.50 8.22 1.37
C ILE A 195 -13.06 7.59 0.08
N MET A 196 -12.24 6.86 -0.68
CA MET A 196 -12.71 6.09 -1.84
C MET A 196 -13.74 5.03 -1.47
N LEU A 197 -13.52 4.26 -0.40
CA LEU A 197 -14.47 3.25 0.05
C LEU A 197 -15.80 3.85 0.48
N ILE A 198 -15.77 4.94 1.25
CA ILE A 198 -16.98 5.67 1.67
C ILE A 198 -17.71 6.21 0.44
N SER A 199 -16.99 6.84 -0.48
CA SER A 199 -17.55 7.40 -1.71
C SER A 199 -18.17 6.31 -2.59
N ALA A 200 -17.50 5.17 -2.75
CA ALA A 200 -18.02 4.02 -3.46
C ALA A 200 -19.33 3.51 -2.82
N GLY A 201 -19.38 3.40 -1.50
CA GLY A 201 -20.60 3.03 -0.77
C GLY A 201 -21.77 4.00 -1.05
N LEU A 202 -21.51 5.31 -1.03
CA LEU A 202 -22.52 6.33 -1.34
C LEU A 202 -22.99 6.28 -2.79
N ILE A 203 -22.07 6.07 -3.73
CA ILE A 203 -22.37 5.93 -5.16
C ILE A 203 -23.26 4.70 -5.40
N VAL A 204 -22.94 3.56 -4.76
CA VAL A 204 -23.75 2.34 -4.89
C VAL A 204 -25.17 2.55 -4.38
N VAL A 205 -25.39 3.33 -3.32
CA VAL A 205 -26.76 3.67 -2.87
C VAL A 205 -27.55 4.44 -3.93
N ARG A 206 -26.89 5.32 -4.69
CA ARG A 206 -27.54 6.05 -5.78
C ARG A 206 -27.74 5.18 -7.02
N LEU A 207 -26.80 4.29 -7.31
CA LEU A 207 -26.89 3.36 -8.42
C LEU A 207 -27.97 2.30 -8.19
N PHE A 208 -28.15 1.86 -6.93
CA PHE A 208 -29.09 0.78 -6.57
C PHE A 208 -30.51 0.97 -7.14
N PRO A 209 -31.23 2.08 -6.89
CA PRO A 209 -32.57 2.27 -7.45
C PRO A 209 -32.55 2.37 -8.98
N ILE A 210 -31.50 2.93 -9.58
CA ILE A 210 -31.35 3.02 -11.04
C ILE A 210 -31.22 1.62 -11.64
N VAL A 211 -30.35 0.78 -11.07
CA VAL A 211 -30.13 -0.61 -11.47
C VAL A 211 -31.42 -1.41 -11.34
N ILE A 212 -32.12 -1.32 -10.20
CA ILE A 212 -33.40 -2.03 -10.01
C ILE A 212 -34.44 -1.56 -11.04
N ASN A 213 -34.53 -0.27 -11.36
CA ASN A 213 -35.45 0.23 -12.38
C ASN A 213 -35.09 -0.27 -13.80
N ILE A 214 -33.80 -0.38 -14.12
CA ILE A 214 -33.36 -0.96 -15.40
C ILE A 214 -33.66 -2.46 -15.45
N VAL A 215 -33.29 -3.20 -14.40
CA VAL A 215 -33.53 -4.65 -14.30
C VAL A 215 -35.03 -4.95 -14.38
N THR A 216 -35.86 -4.22 -13.66
CA THR A 216 -37.32 -4.38 -13.75
C THR A 216 -37.84 -4.08 -15.14
N LYS A 217 -37.35 -3.03 -15.82
CA LYS A 217 -37.78 -2.72 -17.19
C LYS A 217 -37.43 -3.83 -18.19
N ILE A 218 -36.27 -4.48 -18.03
CA ILE A 218 -35.80 -5.54 -18.93
C ILE A 218 -36.45 -6.89 -18.60
N LEU A 219 -36.56 -7.25 -17.32
CA LEU A 219 -37.06 -8.55 -16.86
C LEU A 219 -38.58 -8.58 -16.64
N ALA A 220 -39.26 -7.43 -16.64
CA ALA A 220 -40.72 -7.33 -16.54
C ALA A 220 -41.50 -8.31 -17.44
N PRO A 221 -41.12 -8.53 -18.71
CA PRO A 221 -41.88 -9.41 -19.60
C PRO A 221 -41.72 -10.90 -19.28
N LYS A 222 -40.69 -11.28 -18.50
CA LYS A 222 -40.30 -12.69 -18.28
C LYS A 222 -40.52 -13.18 -16.85
N LEU A 223 -40.80 -12.28 -15.90
CA LEU A 223 -40.93 -12.61 -14.49
C LEU A 223 -42.39 -12.86 -14.09
N SER A 224 -42.59 -13.72 -13.08
CA SER A 224 -43.90 -13.92 -12.46
C SER A 224 -44.36 -12.67 -11.71
N ALA A 225 -45.69 -12.53 -11.52
CA ALA A 225 -46.29 -11.39 -10.84
C ALA A 225 -45.73 -11.17 -9.42
N GLY A 226 -45.39 -12.23 -8.68
CA GLY A 226 -44.77 -12.11 -7.37
C GLY A 226 -43.33 -11.56 -7.42
N ALA A 227 -42.52 -12.04 -8.37
CA ALA A 227 -41.13 -11.62 -8.51
C ALA A 227 -41.01 -10.15 -8.92
N ILE A 228 -41.85 -9.69 -9.84
CA ILE A 228 -41.81 -8.28 -10.29
C ILE A 228 -42.28 -7.31 -9.19
N LEU A 229 -43.30 -7.70 -8.40
CA LEU A 229 -43.75 -6.92 -7.25
C LEU A 229 -42.65 -6.82 -6.19
N GLY A 230 -41.90 -7.90 -5.97
CA GLY A 230 -40.72 -7.89 -5.09
C GLY A 230 -39.64 -6.90 -5.56
N LEU A 231 -39.29 -6.91 -6.84
CA LEU A 231 -38.32 -5.96 -7.39
C LEU A 231 -38.83 -4.50 -7.35
N TRP A 232 -40.12 -4.27 -7.60
CA TRP A 232 -40.71 -2.93 -7.52
C TRP A 232 -40.70 -2.39 -6.07
N GLN A 233 -40.93 -3.27 -5.09
CA GLN A 233 -40.83 -2.92 -3.68
C GLN A 233 -39.40 -2.56 -3.27
N LEU A 234 -38.41 -3.32 -3.75
CA LEU A 234 -36.98 -3.04 -3.56
C LEU A 234 -36.57 -1.67 -4.12
N GLY A 235 -37.07 -1.31 -5.31
CA GLY A 235 -36.77 -0.02 -5.95
C GLY A 235 -37.45 1.18 -5.28
N ARG A 236 -38.68 0.99 -4.76
CA ARG A 236 -39.47 2.07 -4.14
C ARG A 236 -39.15 2.32 -2.67
N ASN A 237 -38.79 1.29 -1.91
CA ASN A 237 -38.53 1.40 -0.46
C ASN A 237 -37.03 1.31 -0.15
N SER A 238 -36.22 2.07 -0.88
CA SER A 238 -34.76 1.93 -0.85
C SER A 238 -34.10 2.34 0.48
N ALA A 239 -34.75 3.17 1.30
CA ALA A 239 -34.14 3.73 2.50
C ALA A 239 -33.75 2.66 3.53
N HIS A 240 -34.61 1.67 3.79
CA HIS A 240 -34.32 0.60 4.74
C HIS A 240 -33.28 -0.39 4.17
N HIS A 241 -33.38 -0.72 2.89
CA HIS A 241 -32.45 -1.64 2.22
C HIS A 241 -31.08 -1.00 1.89
N SER A 242 -30.97 0.33 1.89
CA SER A 242 -29.72 1.04 1.61
C SER A 242 -28.65 0.82 2.69
N GLN A 243 -29.04 0.63 3.96
CA GLN A 243 -28.11 0.39 5.06
C GLN A 243 -27.36 -0.93 4.89
N LEU A 244 -28.09 -2.01 4.57
CA LEU A 244 -27.51 -3.32 4.27
C LEU A 244 -26.65 -3.29 3.00
N THR A 245 -27.08 -2.53 1.99
CA THR A 245 -26.33 -2.38 0.74
C THR A 245 -25.00 -1.64 0.95
N ILE A 246 -24.99 -0.56 1.73
CA ILE A 246 -23.76 0.17 2.10
C ILE A 246 -22.82 -0.77 2.87
N LEU A 247 -23.35 -1.49 3.86
CA LEU A 247 -22.56 -2.42 4.66
C LEU A 247 -21.87 -3.46 3.77
N LEU A 248 -22.63 -4.11 2.89
CA LEU A 248 -22.12 -5.12 1.99
C LEU A 248 -21.07 -4.52 1.03
N THR A 249 -21.32 -3.33 0.51
CA THR A 249 -20.37 -2.61 -0.37
C THR A 249 -19.07 -2.27 0.36
N LEU A 250 -19.15 -1.73 1.59
CA LEU A 250 -17.98 -1.40 2.39
C LEU A 250 -17.18 -2.64 2.79
N ALA A 251 -17.86 -3.73 3.14
CA ALA A 251 -17.22 -5.01 3.47
C ALA A 251 -16.49 -5.60 2.26
N THR A 252 -17.16 -5.67 1.10
CA THR A 252 -16.56 -6.16 -0.15
C THR A 252 -15.41 -5.25 -0.59
N GLY A 253 -15.57 -3.92 -0.50
CA GLY A 253 -14.53 -2.97 -0.83
C GLY A 253 -13.30 -3.08 0.07
N LEU A 254 -13.49 -3.24 1.38
CA LEU A 254 -12.40 -3.49 2.33
C LEU A 254 -11.68 -4.80 2.02
N ALA A 255 -12.42 -5.87 1.71
CA ALA A 255 -11.83 -7.16 1.36
C ALA A 255 -10.97 -7.05 0.09
N LEU A 256 -11.48 -6.39 -0.96
CA LEU A 256 -10.75 -6.17 -2.20
C LEU A 256 -9.52 -5.27 -1.99
N PHE A 257 -9.65 -4.22 -1.17
CA PHE A 257 -8.54 -3.36 -0.78
C PHE A 257 -7.46 -4.15 -0.03
N ALA A 258 -7.83 -4.94 0.97
CA ALA A 258 -6.90 -5.76 1.73
C ALA A 258 -6.15 -6.76 0.84
N ALA A 259 -6.85 -7.45 -0.07
CA ALA A 259 -6.25 -8.38 -1.02
C ALA A 259 -5.27 -7.68 -1.98
N SER A 260 -5.69 -6.57 -2.59
CA SER A 260 -4.86 -5.81 -3.54
C SER A 260 -3.65 -5.19 -2.85
N PHE A 261 -3.83 -4.68 -1.63
CA PHE A 261 -2.77 -4.11 -0.82
C PHE A 261 -1.74 -5.18 -0.43
N ALA A 262 -2.18 -6.36 0.03
CA ALA A 262 -1.30 -7.46 0.37
C ALA A 262 -0.46 -7.94 -0.84
N ALA A 263 -1.10 -8.12 -2.00
CA ALA A 263 -0.42 -8.51 -3.23
C ALA A 263 0.62 -7.46 -3.67
N THR A 264 0.26 -6.17 -3.62
CA THR A 264 1.18 -5.07 -3.97
C THR A 264 2.34 -4.98 -3.00
N LEU A 265 2.08 -5.18 -1.70
CA LEU A 265 3.09 -5.12 -0.66
C LEU A 265 4.12 -6.24 -0.82
N ASN A 266 3.68 -7.48 -1.07
CA ASN A 266 4.57 -8.62 -1.32
C ASN A 266 5.43 -8.36 -2.56
N LYS A 267 4.80 -8.01 -3.69
CA LYS A 267 5.53 -7.65 -4.92
C LYS A 267 6.56 -6.53 -4.67
N ASN A 268 6.20 -5.51 -3.88
CA ASN A 268 7.11 -4.43 -3.56
C ASN A 268 8.29 -4.88 -2.67
N PHE A 269 8.09 -5.83 -1.75
CA PHE A 269 9.19 -6.39 -0.97
C PHE A 269 10.15 -7.17 -1.86
N ASP A 270 9.63 -8.04 -2.73
CA ASP A 270 10.45 -8.83 -3.65
C ASP A 270 11.25 -7.91 -4.58
N GLU A 271 10.59 -6.95 -5.23
CA GLU A 271 11.26 -5.98 -6.12
C GLU A 271 12.29 -5.11 -5.40
N ARG A 272 12.08 -4.76 -4.13
CA ARG A 272 13.08 -4.01 -3.34
C ARG A 272 14.30 -4.85 -3.01
N VAL A 273 14.10 -6.15 -2.74
CA VAL A 273 15.22 -7.08 -2.51
C VAL A 273 16.00 -7.23 -3.82
N TYR A 274 15.31 -7.52 -4.92
CA TYR A 274 15.93 -7.62 -6.24
C TYR A 274 16.64 -6.34 -6.68
N PHE A 275 16.06 -5.17 -6.45
CA PHE A 275 16.72 -3.89 -6.76
C PHE A 275 17.99 -3.66 -5.94
N LYS A 276 18.01 -4.11 -4.67
CA LYS A 276 19.17 -3.94 -3.79
C LYS A 276 20.29 -4.94 -4.10
N VAL A 277 19.93 -6.18 -4.40
CA VAL A 277 20.87 -7.28 -4.66
C VAL A 277 21.34 -7.26 -6.11
N GLY A 278 20.42 -7.06 -7.06
CA GLY A 278 20.64 -7.00 -8.51
C GLY A 278 20.51 -8.33 -9.24
N SER A 279 20.43 -9.45 -8.50
CA SER A 279 20.38 -10.83 -8.99
C SER A 279 19.81 -11.73 -7.87
N ASP A 280 19.65 -13.03 -8.11
CA ASP A 280 19.22 -13.99 -7.06
C ASP A 280 20.23 -14.07 -5.91
N VAL A 281 21.53 -14.03 -6.22
CA VAL A 281 22.62 -14.03 -5.25
C VAL A 281 23.68 -13.00 -5.64
N ARG A 282 24.11 -12.20 -4.65
CA ARG A 282 25.24 -11.29 -4.79
C ARG A 282 26.31 -11.60 -3.76
N VAL A 283 27.50 -11.94 -4.23
CA VAL A 283 28.69 -12.11 -3.40
C VAL A 283 29.54 -10.84 -3.52
N ASN A 284 29.92 -10.25 -2.38
CA ASN A 284 30.90 -9.18 -2.37
C ASN A 284 32.26 -9.80 -2.03
N ASP A 285 33.13 -9.93 -3.03
CA ASP A 285 34.51 -10.37 -2.82
C ASP A 285 35.47 -9.16 -2.87
N PRO A 286 36.00 -8.71 -1.72
CA PRO A 286 36.97 -7.61 -1.69
C PRO A 286 38.35 -8.02 -2.24
N LYS A 287 38.65 -9.32 -2.32
CA LYS A 287 40.02 -9.80 -2.59
C LYS A 287 40.43 -9.75 -4.06
N LEU A 288 39.44 -9.72 -4.97
CA LEU A 288 39.65 -9.66 -6.43
C LEU A 288 40.40 -8.38 -6.86
N PHE A 289 40.28 -7.31 -6.08
CA PHE A 289 40.94 -6.02 -6.33
C PHE A 289 42.06 -5.68 -5.34
N ASP A 290 42.22 -6.44 -4.25
CA ASP A 290 43.21 -6.12 -3.20
C ASP A 290 44.65 -6.17 -3.73
N LYS A 291 45.02 -7.16 -4.55
CA LYS A 291 46.38 -7.22 -5.14
C LYS A 291 46.68 -5.99 -5.99
N CYS A 292 45.71 -5.59 -6.81
CA CYS A 292 45.84 -4.43 -7.70
C CYS A 292 45.89 -3.09 -6.95
N LEU A 293 45.17 -2.98 -5.84
CA LEU A 293 45.15 -1.78 -5.00
C LEU A 293 46.38 -1.70 -4.07
N GLN A 294 46.95 -2.84 -3.65
CA GLN A 294 48.10 -2.92 -2.75
C GLN A 294 49.45 -2.83 -3.47
N GLU A 295 49.60 -3.41 -4.67
CA GLU A 295 50.86 -3.41 -5.42
C GLU A 295 51.09 -2.15 -6.28
N GLY A 296 50.14 -1.21 -6.24
CA GLY A 296 50.17 0.02 -7.01
C GLY A 296 49.68 -0.18 -8.45
N TYR A 297 49.00 0.84 -8.98
CA TYR A 297 48.31 0.82 -10.28
C TYR A 297 49.19 0.39 -11.48
N PHE A 298 50.51 0.47 -11.35
CA PHE A 298 51.48 0.13 -12.40
C PHE A 298 51.71 -1.38 -12.59
N ASN A 299 51.32 -2.23 -11.64
CA ASN A 299 51.50 -3.68 -11.73
C ASN A 299 50.21 -4.45 -12.12
N CYS A 300 49.11 -3.73 -12.39
CA CYS A 300 47.87 -4.33 -12.89
C CYS A 300 47.93 -4.51 -14.40
N TYR A 301 48.32 -5.70 -14.84
CA TYR A 301 48.20 -6.08 -16.26
C TYR A 301 46.74 -6.44 -16.57
N PRO A 302 46.09 -5.79 -17.56
CA PRO A 302 44.70 -6.06 -17.93
C PRO A 302 44.41 -7.54 -18.20
N ASP A 303 45.39 -8.24 -18.80
CA ASP A 303 45.29 -9.65 -19.18
C ASP A 303 45.23 -10.58 -17.97
N GLN A 304 45.98 -10.29 -16.90
CA GLN A 304 45.96 -11.11 -15.68
C GLN A 304 44.63 -10.98 -14.94
N PHE A 305 44.07 -9.76 -14.91
CA PHE A 305 42.76 -9.50 -14.31
C PHE A 305 41.65 -10.25 -15.05
N ALA A 306 41.67 -10.26 -16.39
CA ALA A 306 40.69 -11.00 -17.19
C ALA A 306 40.72 -12.51 -16.89
N ILE A 307 41.91 -13.08 -16.70
CA ILE A 307 42.08 -14.51 -16.37
C ILE A 307 41.58 -14.81 -14.95
N GLU A 308 41.92 -13.99 -13.95
CA GLU A 308 41.50 -14.21 -12.56
C GLU A 308 39.98 -14.06 -12.40
N ALA A 309 39.38 -13.05 -13.05
CA ALA A 309 37.93 -12.87 -13.09
C ALA A 309 37.21 -14.05 -13.79
N ALA A 310 37.76 -14.57 -14.89
CA ALA A 310 37.22 -15.74 -15.58
C ALA A 310 37.29 -17.02 -14.73
N ASN A 311 38.41 -17.24 -14.03
CA ASN A 311 38.57 -18.39 -13.13
C ASN A 311 37.57 -18.36 -11.97
N ILE A 312 37.37 -17.17 -11.37
CA ILE A 312 36.41 -17.00 -10.26
C ILE A 312 34.98 -17.19 -10.75
N LYS A 313 34.64 -16.63 -11.91
CA LYS A 313 33.34 -16.88 -12.56
C LYS A 313 33.10 -18.38 -12.75
N GLN A 314 34.06 -19.10 -13.34
CA GLN A 314 33.95 -20.54 -13.58
C GLN A 314 33.86 -21.35 -12.27
N ALA A 315 34.55 -20.92 -11.21
CA ALA A 315 34.45 -21.54 -9.89
C ALA A 315 33.03 -21.41 -9.31
N TYR A 316 32.39 -20.24 -9.44
CA TYR A 316 31.00 -20.07 -9.00
C TYR A 316 30.00 -20.83 -9.88
N GLU A 317 30.18 -20.84 -11.20
CA GLU A 317 29.35 -21.62 -12.14
C GLU A 317 29.49 -23.14 -11.94
N SER A 318 30.56 -23.60 -11.28
CA SER A 318 30.73 -25.03 -10.95
C SER A 318 29.93 -25.51 -9.74
N ILE A 319 29.31 -24.60 -8.98
CA ILE A 319 28.49 -24.94 -7.82
C ILE A 319 27.10 -25.39 -8.31
N ASP A 320 26.60 -26.50 -7.76
CA ASP A 320 25.25 -27.00 -8.07
C ASP A 320 24.19 -25.90 -7.87
N ASN A 321 23.30 -25.74 -8.85
CA ASN A 321 22.25 -24.72 -8.94
C ASN A 321 22.71 -23.28 -9.25
N ILE A 322 23.95 -23.07 -9.71
CA ILE A 322 24.36 -21.79 -10.29
C ILE A 322 24.45 -21.94 -11.82
N GLU A 323 23.51 -21.34 -12.55
CA GLU A 323 23.49 -21.41 -14.02
C GLU A 323 24.51 -20.49 -14.68
N LYS A 324 24.59 -19.23 -14.21
CA LYS A 324 25.49 -18.19 -14.76
C LYS A 324 25.98 -17.26 -13.67
N ALA A 325 27.21 -16.78 -13.82
CA ALA A 325 27.79 -15.74 -12.98
C ALA A 325 28.30 -14.56 -13.82
N SER A 326 28.11 -13.34 -13.31
CA SER A 326 28.61 -12.12 -13.94
C SER A 326 29.44 -11.32 -12.93
N PRO A 327 30.73 -11.04 -13.22
CA PRO A 327 31.51 -10.14 -12.39
C PRO A 327 31.03 -8.70 -12.57
N VAL A 328 30.98 -7.96 -11.46
CA VAL A 328 30.59 -6.54 -11.42
C VAL A 328 31.52 -5.79 -10.49
N LEU A 329 32.08 -4.69 -10.95
CA LEU A 329 32.92 -3.78 -10.20
C LEU A 329 32.11 -2.53 -9.82
N ARG A 330 32.07 -2.21 -8.54
CA ARG A 330 31.53 -0.93 -8.06
C ARG A 330 32.57 -0.25 -7.18
N THR A 331 33.13 0.87 -7.65
CA THR A 331 34.19 1.58 -6.93
C THR A 331 34.08 3.09 -7.10
N LEU A 332 34.65 3.86 -6.19
CA LEU A 332 34.76 5.30 -6.32
C LEU A 332 36.04 5.65 -7.07
N VAL A 333 35.90 6.25 -8.24
CA VAL A 333 37.02 6.70 -9.07
C VAL A 333 37.22 8.19 -8.87
N ARG A 334 38.49 8.61 -8.80
CA ARG A 334 38.90 10.01 -8.72
C ARG A 334 39.39 10.47 -10.07
N ASP A 335 39.01 11.68 -10.47
CA ASP A 335 39.52 12.30 -11.69
C ASP A 335 41.05 12.53 -11.57
N LYS A 336 41.79 12.15 -12.62
CA LYS A 336 43.24 12.35 -12.72
C LYS A 336 43.61 13.85 -12.74
N LEU A 337 42.74 14.70 -13.30
CA LEU A 337 42.99 16.14 -13.46
C LEU A 337 42.64 16.96 -12.21
N SER A 338 41.82 16.42 -11.30
CA SER A 338 41.38 17.11 -10.08
C SER A 338 41.03 16.13 -8.96
N PRO A 339 42.04 15.45 -8.37
CA PRO A 339 41.85 14.33 -7.44
C PRO A 339 41.18 14.70 -6.10
N MET A 340 41.10 15.98 -5.77
CA MET A 340 40.46 16.51 -4.54
C MET A 340 39.02 16.99 -4.74
N LYS A 341 38.57 17.19 -6.00
CA LYS A 341 37.30 17.90 -6.28
C LYS A 341 36.19 16.99 -6.79
N ASN A 342 36.53 15.97 -7.58
CA ASN A 342 35.56 15.15 -8.29
C ASN A 342 35.77 13.66 -7.99
N GLN A 343 34.86 13.07 -7.20
CA GLN A 343 34.73 11.62 -7.02
C GLN A 343 33.47 11.15 -7.73
N TYR A 344 33.58 10.12 -8.56
CA TYR A 344 32.43 9.51 -9.23
C TYR A 344 32.33 8.04 -8.84
N LEU A 345 31.11 7.56 -8.67
CA LEU A 345 30.86 6.14 -8.47
C LEU A 345 30.88 5.45 -9.84
N LEU A 346 31.92 4.65 -10.10
CA LEU A 346 32.03 3.80 -11.27
C LEU A 346 31.32 2.47 -10.99
N LEU A 347 30.46 2.08 -11.92
CA LEU A 347 29.91 0.73 -12.01
C LEU A 347 30.37 0.14 -13.36
N ALA A 348 31.11 -0.97 -13.31
CA ALA A 348 31.56 -1.72 -14.47
C ALA A 348 30.99 -3.15 -14.38
N ALA A 349 30.47 -3.67 -15.48
CA ALA A 349 29.87 -5.00 -15.54
C ALA A 349 30.32 -5.72 -16.83
N ASP A 350 30.39 -7.06 -16.79
CA ASP A 350 30.68 -7.87 -17.98
C ASP A 350 29.50 -7.80 -18.96
N THR A 351 29.70 -7.14 -20.11
CA THR A 351 28.66 -6.93 -21.11
C THR A 351 28.14 -8.21 -21.75
N LYS A 352 28.85 -9.34 -21.63
CA LYS A 352 28.43 -10.61 -22.23
C LYS A 352 27.48 -11.40 -21.35
N THR A 353 27.63 -11.34 -20.03
CA THR A 353 26.84 -12.16 -19.10
C THR A 353 25.95 -11.38 -18.17
N PHE A 354 26.14 -10.06 -18.03
CA PHE A 354 25.36 -9.27 -17.09
C PHE A 354 23.87 -9.25 -17.41
N SER A 355 23.48 -9.20 -18.68
CA SER A 355 22.05 -9.21 -19.07
C SER A 355 21.33 -10.51 -18.69
N GLU A 356 22.05 -11.61 -18.55
CA GLU A 356 21.47 -12.92 -18.22
C GLU A 356 21.34 -13.15 -16.71
N VAL A 357 22.12 -12.42 -15.91
CA VAL A 357 22.17 -12.58 -14.45
C VAL A 357 21.46 -11.43 -13.73
N ALA A 358 21.47 -10.23 -14.31
CA ALA A 358 20.92 -9.05 -13.67
C ALA A 358 19.40 -8.99 -13.79
N TRP A 359 18.73 -8.78 -12.66
CA TRP A 359 17.31 -8.45 -12.65
C TRP A 359 17.10 -7.01 -13.13
N PHE A 360 16.26 -6.83 -14.16
CA PHE A 360 15.90 -5.54 -14.72
C PHE A 360 14.39 -5.43 -14.84
N ARG A 361 13.83 -4.29 -14.41
CA ARG A 361 12.40 -4.01 -14.52
C ARG A 361 12.14 -3.16 -15.76
N ASP A 362 11.04 -3.43 -16.44
CA ASP A 362 10.69 -2.79 -17.73
C ASP A 362 10.51 -1.27 -17.66
N ASP A 363 10.38 -0.70 -16.45
CA ASP A 363 10.20 0.75 -16.24
C ASP A 363 11.50 1.48 -15.83
N PHE A 364 12.64 0.78 -15.74
CA PHE A 364 13.92 1.42 -15.43
C PHE A 364 14.51 2.19 -16.61
N ALA A 365 14.21 1.77 -17.83
CA ALA A 365 14.60 2.47 -19.05
C ALA A 365 13.57 2.22 -20.14
N GLU A 366 13.47 3.15 -21.09
CA GLU A 366 12.63 2.98 -22.29
C GLU A 366 13.18 1.90 -23.23
N THR A 367 14.49 1.65 -23.17
CA THR A 367 15.18 0.63 -23.96
C THR A 367 15.43 -0.64 -23.13
N PRO A 368 15.31 -1.83 -23.75
CA PRO A 368 15.54 -3.09 -23.06
C PRO A 368 17.01 -3.23 -22.64
N MET A 369 17.25 -3.95 -21.53
CA MET A 369 18.58 -4.16 -20.97
C MET A 369 19.61 -4.67 -22.00
N ASN A 370 19.21 -5.59 -22.88
CA ASN A 370 20.10 -6.15 -23.89
C ASN A 370 20.65 -5.07 -24.85
N GLU A 371 19.83 -4.10 -25.24
CA GLU A 371 20.25 -2.99 -26.10
C GLU A 371 21.16 -2.03 -25.33
N LEU A 372 20.82 -1.70 -24.08
CA LEU A 372 21.65 -0.87 -23.22
C LEU A 372 23.05 -1.45 -23.03
N ILE A 373 23.14 -2.75 -22.72
CA ILE A 373 24.43 -3.44 -22.55
C ILE A 373 25.22 -3.49 -23.87
N SER A 374 24.54 -3.66 -25.01
CA SER A 374 25.20 -3.63 -26.31
C SER A 374 25.80 -2.26 -26.64
N SER A 375 25.16 -1.16 -26.20
CA SER A 375 25.67 0.20 -26.40
C SER A 375 26.92 0.53 -25.59
N ILE A 376 27.12 -0.17 -24.46
CA ILE A 376 28.30 -0.03 -23.59
C ILE A 376 29.43 -0.96 -24.05
N ASN A 377 29.11 -1.98 -24.84
CA ASN A 377 30.07 -2.94 -25.38
C ASN A 377 30.86 -2.38 -26.58
N GLU A 378 31.43 -1.19 -26.42
CA GLU A 378 32.37 -0.65 -27.40
C GLU A 378 33.79 -1.12 -27.07
N PRO A 379 34.53 -1.66 -28.05
CA PRO A 379 35.91 -2.03 -27.83
C PRO A 379 36.72 -0.78 -27.50
N TYR A 380 37.33 -0.76 -26.32
CA TYR A 380 38.24 0.31 -25.92
C TYR A 380 39.40 0.38 -26.92
N GLN A 381 39.39 1.39 -27.80
CA GLN A 381 40.54 1.74 -28.61
C GLN A 381 41.52 2.48 -27.71
N GLU A 382 42.62 1.81 -27.36
CA GLU A 382 43.76 2.46 -26.73
C GLU A 382 44.29 3.54 -27.67
N ASP A 383 43.95 4.81 -27.40
CA ASP A 383 44.67 5.95 -27.96
C ASP A 383 46.05 6.00 -27.30
N GLY A 384 46.98 5.21 -27.84
CA GLY A 384 48.34 5.11 -27.33
C GLY A 384 49.24 4.18 -28.14
N LEU A 385 50.53 4.46 -28.14
CA LEU A 385 51.54 3.59 -28.73
C LEU A 385 51.68 2.34 -27.85
N LYS A 386 51.34 1.15 -28.38
CA LYS A 386 51.51 -0.12 -27.65
C LYS A 386 53.00 -0.40 -27.42
N ILE A 387 53.42 -0.36 -26.16
CA ILE A 387 54.79 -0.66 -25.77
C ILE A 387 54.92 -2.18 -25.58
N PRO A 388 55.87 -2.87 -26.26
CA PRO A 388 56.08 -4.30 -26.09
C PRO A 388 56.45 -4.68 -24.65
N LEU A 389 55.95 -5.83 -24.19
CA LEU A 389 56.35 -6.46 -22.93
C LEU A 389 57.88 -6.70 -22.92
N GLY A 390 58.55 -6.21 -21.88
CA GLY A 390 60.02 -6.28 -21.75
C GLY A 390 60.80 -5.06 -22.24
N THR A 391 60.12 -3.96 -22.61
CA THR A 391 60.78 -2.69 -22.95
C THR A 391 61.55 -2.15 -21.75
N GLN A 392 62.88 -2.08 -21.85
CA GLN A 392 63.76 -1.62 -20.77
C GLN A 392 63.98 -0.11 -20.78
N SER A 393 63.82 0.55 -21.92
CA SER A 393 63.90 2.01 -22.04
C SER A 393 63.03 2.52 -23.18
N LEU A 394 62.46 3.71 -22.97
CA LEU A 394 61.79 4.51 -23.99
C LEU A 394 62.57 5.80 -24.15
N SER A 395 62.95 6.12 -25.39
CA SER A 395 63.52 7.41 -25.74
C SER A 395 62.49 8.18 -26.57
N LEU A 396 62.14 9.38 -26.11
CA LEU A 396 61.19 10.25 -26.78
C LEU A 396 61.94 11.50 -27.26
N THR A 397 62.19 11.58 -28.56
CA THR A 397 62.86 12.74 -29.15
C THR A 397 61.83 13.75 -29.58
N LEU A 398 61.63 14.79 -28.77
CA LEU A 398 60.79 15.94 -29.11
C LEU A 398 61.62 16.93 -29.92
N ASN A 399 61.09 17.40 -31.06
CA ASN A 399 61.68 18.49 -31.82
C ASN A 399 60.88 19.79 -31.54
N PRO A 400 61.32 20.66 -30.62
CA PRO A 400 60.53 21.78 -30.12
C PRO A 400 60.59 23.01 -31.04
N ILE A 401 60.24 22.88 -32.33
CA ILE A 401 60.39 23.99 -33.29
C ILE A 401 59.08 24.75 -33.58
N THR A 402 57.91 24.32 -33.10
CA THR A 402 56.67 25.09 -33.34
C THR A 402 55.71 25.11 -32.16
N PHE A 403 56.03 25.89 -31.13
CA PHE A 403 55.03 26.50 -30.25
C PHE A 403 55.43 27.96 -29.99
N PRO A 404 54.68 28.97 -30.48
CA PRO A 404 54.92 30.34 -30.05
C PRO A 404 54.48 30.46 -28.58
N LEU A 405 55.46 30.65 -27.69
CA LEU A 405 55.23 31.12 -26.34
C LEU A 405 54.60 32.52 -26.43
N ARG A 406 53.27 32.61 -26.39
CA ARG A 406 52.59 33.87 -26.10
C ARG A 406 52.53 34.02 -24.58
N SER A 407 53.58 34.63 -24.04
CA SER A 407 53.62 35.12 -22.66
C SER A 407 52.84 36.42 -22.59
N ASP A 408 51.54 36.35 -22.36
CA ASP A 408 50.77 37.51 -21.89
C ASP A 408 50.27 37.18 -20.47
N LEU A 409 51.13 37.48 -19.49
CA LEU A 409 50.77 37.71 -18.10
C LEU A 409 50.09 39.08 -18.03
N HIS A 410 48.78 39.11 -17.81
CA HIS A 410 48.09 40.06 -16.92
C HIS A 410 46.67 39.61 -16.61
#